data_AF-A0A2G6ER43-F1
#
_entry.id   AF-A0A2G6ER43-F1
#
_cell.length_a   1.000
_cell.length_b   1.000
_cell.length_c   1.000
_cell.angle_alpha   90.00
_cell.angle_beta   90.00
_cell.angle_gamma   90.00
#
_symmetry.space_group_name_H-M   'P 1'
#
loop_
_entity.id
_entity.type
_entity.pdbx_description
1 polymer ?
#
loop_
_entity_poly.entity_id
_entity_poly.type
_entity_poly.pdbx_seq_one_letter_code
_entity_poly.pdbx_strand_id
1 'polypeptide(L)'
;MTILFPAARRAARFSRTLAIVAGVSTLLLAGCSNFFLGKENLAEAVDLPSNPAAVSFARQWRQTVGDGTDGKALGLRPLALKRQIFAVSNDGELMAFTADGNKNWARQTGHPIAAGVGGDGRVVVVGSENGLLMAYAADNGKPLWTYQLSSEIMAAPTVVNGLVVARAIDGQVTALDARNGSLVWKQYIGVADLSIRGNARALFFD
;
A
#
# COMPACT_ATOMS: atom_id res chain seq x y z
N MET A 1 1.87 -32.90 -80.88
CA MET A 1 2.75 -31.81 -80.39
C MET A 1 1.90 -30.55 -80.37
N THR A 2 1.47 -29.91 -79.29
CA THR A 2 1.69 -30.03 -77.84
C THR A 2 0.49 -29.32 -77.18
N ILE A 3 -0.07 -29.85 -76.11
CA ILE A 3 -1.23 -29.30 -75.39
C ILE A 3 -0.73 -28.28 -74.34
N LEU A 4 -1.24 -27.04 -74.39
CA LEU A 4 -0.94 -25.96 -73.43
C LEU A 4 -1.88 -26.02 -72.21
N PHE A 5 -1.32 -26.23 -71.01
CA PHE A 5 -2.05 -26.22 -69.73
C PHE A 5 -2.08 -24.83 -69.06
N PRO A 6 -3.20 -24.36 -68.47
CA PRO A 6 -3.29 -23.09 -67.77
C PRO A 6 -3.04 -23.26 -66.26
N ALA A 7 -1.78 -23.42 -65.83
CA ALA A 7 -1.44 -23.62 -64.41
C ALA A 7 -1.14 -22.31 -63.64
N ALA A 8 -0.68 -21.25 -64.32
CA ALA A 8 -0.10 -20.07 -63.65
C ALA A 8 -1.12 -19.13 -62.96
N ARG A 9 -2.38 -19.07 -63.41
CA ARG A 9 -3.40 -18.14 -62.86
C ARG A 9 -3.96 -18.58 -61.49
N ARG A 10 -3.86 -19.87 -61.14
CA ARG A 10 -4.38 -20.41 -59.87
C ARG A 10 -3.46 -20.08 -58.68
N ALA A 11 -2.15 -20.13 -58.86
CA ALA A 11 -1.17 -19.88 -57.79
C ALA A 11 -1.19 -18.43 -57.28
N ALA A 12 -1.26 -17.44 -58.19
CA ALA A 12 -1.32 -16.02 -57.83
C ALA A 12 -2.63 -15.62 -57.13
N ARG A 13 -3.75 -16.27 -57.48
CA ARG A 13 -5.03 -16.10 -56.77
C ARG A 13 -4.93 -16.66 -55.35
N PHE A 14 -4.35 -17.86 -55.18
CA PHE A 14 -4.19 -18.51 -53.88
C PHE A 14 -3.29 -17.72 -52.92
N SER A 15 -2.19 -17.13 -53.41
CA SER A 15 -1.30 -16.26 -52.63
C SER A 15 -1.98 -14.97 -52.17
N ARG A 16 -2.83 -14.36 -53.02
CA ARG A 16 -3.64 -13.19 -52.65
C ARG A 16 -4.69 -13.51 -51.61
N THR A 17 -5.40 -14.64 -51.72
CA THR A 17 -6.40 -15.02 -50.70
C THR A 17 -5.73 -15.32 -49.36
N LEU A 18 -4.55 -15.97 -49.36
CA LEU A 18 -3.81 -16.26 -48.14
C LEU A 18 -3.32 -14.98 -47.44
N ALA A 19 -2.84 -13.99 -48.21
CA ALA A 19 -2.44 -12.69 -47.68
C ALA A 19 -3.63 -11.89 -47.11
N ILE A 20 -4.80 -11.96 -47.76
CA ILE A 20 -6.03 -11.32 -47.27
C ILE A 20 -6.49 -11.98 -45.97
N VAL A 21 -6.51 -13.31 -45.90
CA VAL A 21 -6.90 -14.05 -44.69
C VAL A 21 -5.93 -13.79 -43.55
N ALA A 22 -4.61 -13.75 -43.81
CA ALA A 22 -3.61 -13.43 -42.80
C ALA A 22 -3.76 -11.98 -42.29
N GLY A 23 -4.03 -11.01 -43.18
CA GLY A 23 -4.26 -9.62 -42.81
C GLY A 23 -5.56 -9.42 -42.01
N VAL A 24 -6.64 -10.11 -42.38
CA VAL A 24 -7.90 -10.08 -41.63
C VAL A 24 -7.71 -10.71 -40.25
N SER A 25 -6.96 -11.81 -40.15
CA SER A 25 -6.65 -12.44 -38.86
C SER A 25 -5.82 -11.53 -37.95
N THR A 26 -4.80 -10.83 -38.45
CA THR A 26 -4.03 -9.89 -37.61
C THR A 26 -4.87 -8.69 -37.16
N LEU A 27 -5.79 -8.19 -37.98
CA LEU A 27 -6.77 -7.17 -37.60
C LEU A 27 -7.77 -7.66 -36.54
N LEU A 28 -8.22 -8.92 -36.63
CA LEU A 28 -9.11 -9.53 -35.65
C LEU A 28 -8.40 -9.84 -34.32
N LEU A 29 -7.13 -10.27 -34.35
CA LEU A 29 -6.34 -10.51 -33.14
C LEU A 29 -5.93 -9.21 -32.43
N ALA A 30 -5.75 -8.10 -33.15
CA ALA A 30 -5.53 -6.78 -32.56
C ALA A 30 -6.75 -6.23 -31.82
N GLY A 31 -7.94 -6.80 -32.05
CA GLY A 31 -9.18 -6.44 -31.36
C GLY A 31 -9.19 -6.73 -29.85
N CYS A 32 -8.25 -7.57 -29.37
CA CYS A 32 -8.20 -7.98 -27.96
C CYS A 32 -7.08 -7.33 -27.13
N SER A 33 -6.21 -6.50 -27.73
CA SER A 33 -5.16 -5.80 -26.98
C SER A 33 -5.40 -4.28 -27.00
N ASN A 34 -6.25 -3.84 -26.09
CA ASN A 34 -6.22 -2.49 -25.48
C ASN A 34 -6.47 -1.25 -26.34
N PHE A 35 -7.00 -1.34 -27.56
CA PHE A 35 -7.32 -0.13 -28.34
C PHE A 35 -8.75 0.43 -28.13
N PHE A 36 -9.68 -0.36 -27.57
CA PHE A 36 -11.11 0.00 -27.49
C PHE A 36 -11.74 -0.03 -26.08
N LEU A 37 -10.94 -0.32 -25.04
CA LEU A 37 -11.41 -0.20 -23.66
C LEU A 37 -11.31 1.27 -23.26
N GLY A 38 -12.48 1.90 -23.18
CA GLY A 38 -12.66 3.28 -22.79
C GLY A 38 -11.86 3.64 -21.54
N LYS A 39 -11.53 4.93 -21.45
CA LYS A 39 -11.08 5.58 -20.21
C LYS A 39 -11.81 4.93 -19.04
N GLU A 40 -11.05 4.53 -18.03
CA GLU A 40 -11.56 3.93 -16.81
C GLU A 40 -12.89 4.61 -16.43
N ASN A 41 -13.95 3.82 -16.20
CA ASN A 41 -15.29 4.31 -15.85
C ASN A 41 -15.30 4.91 -14.42
N LEU A 42 -14.37 5.82 -14.14
CA LEU A 42 -14.31 6.61 -12.94
C LEU A 42 -15.27 7.77 -13.14
N ALA A 43 -16.26 7.88 -12.26
CA ALA A 43 -17.12 9.05 -12.22
C ALA A 43 -16.24 10.30 -12.07
N GLU A 44 -16.54 11.32 -12.88
CA GLU A 44 -15.83 12.60 -12.78
C GLU A 44 -16.07 13.21 -11.40
N ALA A 45 -15.04 13.81 -10.82
CA ALA A 45 -15.14 14.44 -9.52
C ALA A 45 -16.20 15.56 -9.57
N VAL A 46 -17.20 15.47 -8.71
CA VAL A 46 -18.24 16.51 -8.59
C VAL A 46 -17.65 17.70 -7.84
N ASP A 47 -17.86 18.90 -8.36
CA ASP A 47 -17.47 20.13 -7.69
C ASP A 47 -18.11 20.24 -6.31
N LEU A 48 -17.33 20.73 -5.33
CA LEU A 48 -17.80 20.90 -3.97
C LEU A 48 -18.95 21.94 -3.93
N PRO A 49 -20.09 21.62 -3.28
CA PRO A 49 -21.19 22.57 -3.14
C PRO A 49 -20.78 23.74 -2.23
N SER A 50 -21.39 24.91 -2.45
CA SER A 50 -21.14 26.10 -1.63
C SER A 50 -21.51 25.85 -0.16
N ASN A 51 -20.60 26.18 0.76
CA ASN A 51 -20.82 26.10 2.21
C ASN A 51 -20.82 27.50 2.83
N PRO A 52 -21.99 28.14 3.01
CA PRO A 52 -22.10 29.48 3.60
C PRO A 52 -21.81 29.53 5.11
N ALA A 53 -21.77 28.38 5.80
CA ALA A 53 -21.43 28.26 7.23
C ALA A 53 -19.95 27.90 7.46
N ALA A 54 -19.05 28.34 6.57
CA ALA A 54 -17.64 27.99 6.62
C ALA A 54 -16.97 28.53 7.90
N VAL A 55 -16.54 27.61 8.76
CA VAL A 55 -15.62 27.91 9.87
C VAL A 55 -14.21 28.01 9.29
N SER A 56 -13.52 29.12 9.53
CA SER A 56 -12.14 29.32 9.05
C SER A 56 -11.14 28.73 10.04
N PHE A 57 -10.23 27.88 9.55
CA PHE A 57 -9.12 27.35 10.33
C PHE A 57 -7.82 28.04 9.94
N ALA A 58 -7.06 28.53 10.92
CA ALA A 58 -5.70 29.01 10.69
C ALA A 58 -4.71 27.84 10.77
N ARG A 59 -3.94 27.61 9.71
CA ARG A 59 -2.87 26.61 9.69
C ARG A 59 -1.74 27.05 10.63
N GLN A 60 -1.57 26.32 11.74
CA GLN A 60 -0.49 26.59 12.72
C GLN A 60 0.89 26.24 12.15
N TRP A 61 1.03 25.05 11.59
CA TRP A 61 2.29 24.59 10.99
C TRP A 61 2.03 23.53 9.91
N ARG A 62 3.06 23.21 9.13
CA ARG A 62 3.09 22.13 8.16
C ARG A 62 4.47 21.50 8.15
N GLN A 63 4.52 20.19 8.13
CA GLN A 63 5.72 19.41 7.91
C GLN A 63 5.49 18.38 6.81
N THR A 64 6.57 18.05 6.10
CA THR A 64 6.60 16.98 5.10
C THR A 64 7.41 15.83 5.67
N VAL A 65 6.93 14.60 5.47
CA VAL A 65 7.62 13.37 5.84
C VAL A 65 7.71 12.53 4.57
N GLY A 66 8.94 12.37 4.07
CA GLY A 66 9.26 11.69 2.82
C GLY A 66 8.35 12.05 1.66
N ASP A 67 7.99 11.02 0.90
CA ASP A 67 7.03 11.05 -0.21
C ASP A 67 5.57 10.72 0.20
N GLY A 68 5.29 10.66 1.50
CA GLY A 68 3.98 10.28 2.01
C GLY A 68 3.64 8.82 1.70
N THR A 69 2.66 8.57 0.82
CA THR A 69 2.27 7.21 0.42
C THR A 69 2.75 6.82 -0.97
N ASP A 70 3.49 7.70 -1.67
CA ASP A 70 3.94 7.46 -3.05
C ASP A 70 2.79 7.04 -4.01
N GLY A 71 1.61 7.65 -3.85
CA GLY A 71 0.42 7.32 -4.64
C GLY A 71 -0.20 5.95 -4.37
N LYS A 72 0.37 5.15 -3.46
CA LYS A 72 -0.17 3.86 -3.06
C LYS A 72 -1.34 4.03 -2.09
N ALA A 73 -2.29 3.10 -2.16
CA ALA A 73 -3.44 3.02 -1.25
C ALA A 73 -3.04 2.44 0.12
N LEU A 74 -2.14 3.13 0.84
CA LEU A 74 -1.65 2.71 2.15
C LEU A 74 -2.49 3.32 3.28
N GLY A 75 -2.63 2.57 4.37
CA GLY A 75 -3.30 3.02 5.59
C GLY A 75 -2.42 3.86 6.51
N LEU A 76 -1.38 4.54 5.99
CA LEU A 76 -0.44 5.32 6.81
C LEU A 76 -1.15 6.51 7.43
N ARG A 77 -1.04 6.65 8.76
CA ARG A 77 -1.63 7.77 9.51
C ARG A 77 -0.65 8.26 10.57
N PRO A 78 -0.55 9.59 10.76
CA PRO A 78 0.20 10.13 11.90
C PRO A 78 -0.39 9.64 13.23
N LEU A 79 0.48 9.35 14.19
CA LEU A 79 0.13 9.03 15.57
C LEU A 79 0.37 10.26 16.44
N ALA A 80 -0.70 10.90 16.90
CA ALA A 80 -0.62 11.99 17.86
C ALA A 80 -0.76 11.45 19.29
N LEU A 81 0.28 11.59 20.10
CA LEU A 81 0.28 11.34 21.54
C LEU A 81 0.48 12.67 22.28
N LYS A 82 0.15 12.72 23.58
CA LYS A 82 0.06 13.98 24.37
C LYS A 82 1.22 14.97 24.19
N ARG A 83 2.44 14.53 23.85
CA ARG A 83 3.63 15.39 23.70
C ARG A 83 4.29 15.34 22.33
N GLN A 84 3.95 14.37 21.49
CA GLN A 84 4.68 14.10 20.25
C GLN A 84 3.74 13.59 19.17
N ILE A 85 4.00 13.99 17.93
CA ILE A 85 3.33 13.50 16.74
C ILE A 85 4.35 12.69 15.95
N PHE A 86 4.00 11.46 15.62
CA PHE A 86 4.84 10.57 14.80
C PHE A 86 4.20 10.39 13.45
N ALA A 87 4.99 10.42 12.39
CA ALA A 87 4.53 10.17 11.04
C ALA A 87 5.59 9.37 10.28
N VAL A 88 5.13 8.56 9.34
CA VAL A 88 5.99 7.72 8.52
C VAL A 88 5.52 7.80 7.07
N SER A 89 6.47 7.78 6.15
CA SER A 89 6.26 7.67 4.72
C SER A 89 6.60 6.28 4.19
N ASN A 90 6.09 5.97 3.00
CA ASN A 90 6.33 4.72 2.30
C ASN A 90 7.82 4.51 2.00
N ASP A 91 8.58 5.56 1.68
CA ASP A 91 10.04 5.49 1.49
C ASP A 91 10.85 5.12 2.76
N GLY A 92 10.19 5.03 3.92
CA GLY A 92 10.80 4.61 5.16
C GLY A 92 11.33 5.74 6.04
N GLU A 93 11.02 7.00 5.74
CA GLU A 93 11.29 8.11 6.66
C GLU A 93 10.29 8.12 7.82
N LEU A 94 10.77 7.86 9.05
CA LEU A 94 10.01 7.95 10.29
C LEU A 94 10.44 9.20 11.07
N MET A 95 9.50 10.09 11.36
CA MET A 95 9.77 11.36 12.03
C MET A 95 8.89 11.55 13.27
N ALA A 96 9.44 12.28 14.24
CA ALA A 96 8.72 12.76 15.41
C ALA A 96 8.77 14.28 15.51
N PHE A 97 7.64 14.88 15.88
CA PHE A 97 7.45 16.31 16.01
C PHE A 97 6.88 16.68 17.38
N THR A 98 7.17 17.90 17.84
CA THR A 98 6.43 18.53 18.94
C THR A 98 5.01 18.90 18.50
N ALA A 99 4.15 19.27 19.45
CA ALA A 99 2.82 19.80 19.15
C ALA A 99 2.84 21.05 18.26
N ASP A 100 3.93 21.83 18.31
CA ASP A 100 4.15 23.04 17.50
C ASP A 100 4.77 22.74 16.13
N GLY A 101 5.00 21.46 15.79
CA GLY A 101 5.54 21.04 14.51
C GLY A 101 7.06 21.08 14.41
N ASN A 102 7.78 21.31 15.50
CA ASN A 102 9.24 21.25 15.50
C ASN A 102 9.71 19.79 15.46
N LYS A 103 10.69 19.47 14.62
CA LYS A 103 11.26 18.12 14.53
C LYS A 103 12.04 17.78 15.79
N ASN A 104 11.66 16.69 16.47
CA ASN A 104 12.42 16.11 17.58
C ASN A 104 13.52 15.19 17.04
N TRP A 105 13.14 14.25 16.18
CA TRP A 105 14.06 13.30 15.57
C TRP A 105 13.51 12.78 14.24
N ALA A 106 14.41 12.22 13.42
CA ALA A 106 14.07 11.52 12.17
C ALA A 106 14.94 10.27 12.02
N ARG A 107 14.39 9.23 11.40
CA ARG A 107 15.05 7.94 11.21
C ARG A 107 14.68 7.35 9.86
N GLN A 108 15.69 6.82 9.19
CA GLN A 108 15.47 5.97 8.04
C GLN A 108 15.33 4.53 8.50
N THR A 109 14.19 3.92 8.17
CA THR A 109 13.92 2.51 8.48
C THR A 109 14.68 1.56 7.55
N GLY A 110 15.00 2.02 6.34
CA GLY A 110 15.69 1.22 5.31
C GLY A 110 14.76 0.26 4.55
N HIS A 111 13.45 0.31 4.80
CA HIS A 111 12.47 -0.57 4.20
C HIS A 111 11.22 0.20 3.75
N PRO A 112 10.57 -0.21 2.65
CA PRO A 112 9.28 0.35 2.27
C PRO A 112 8.21 0.09 3.34
N ILE A 113 7.56 1.14 3.81
CA ILE A 113 6.59 1.06 4.92
C ILE A 113 5.17 0.94 4.38
N ALA A 114 4.47 -0.11 4.80
CA ALA A 114 3.08 -0.36 4.44
C ALA A 114 2.10 0.03 5.56
N ALA A 115 2.57 0.00 6.81
CA ALA A 115 1.72 0.14 7.97
C ALA A 115 2.39 0.95 9.09
N GLY A 116 1.67 1.92 9.63
CA GLY A 116 2.15 2.75 10.73
C GLY A 116 1.36 4.05 10.86
N VAL A 117 1.55 4.81 11.95
CA VAL A 117 2.41 4.51 13.10
C VAL A 117 1.57 3.94 14.26
N GLY A 118 2.05 2.87 14.90
CA GLY A 118 1.52 2.36 16.18
C GLY A 118 2.41 2.75 17.35
N GLY A 119 1.87 3.03 18.55
CA GLY A 119 2.74 3.39 19.70
C GLY A 119 1.98 3.81 20.95
N ASP A 120 2.69 3.81 22.09
CA ASP A 120 2.18 4.16 23.43
C ASP A 120 2.96 5.32 24.10
N GLY A 121 3.87 5.95 23.36
CA GLY A 121 4.69 7.06 23.85
C GLY A 121 6.01 6.64 24.49
N ARG A 122 6.24 5.32 24.66
CA ARG A 122 7.55 4.74 24.98
C ARG A 122 8.17 4.06 23.77
N VAL A 123 7.34 3.33 23.04
CA VAL A 123 7.72 2.69 21.77
C VAL A 123 6.82 3.17 20.64
N VAL A 124 7.39 3.29 19.45
CA VAL A 124 6.66 3.42 18.18
C VAL A 124 7.05 2.27 17.27
N VAL A 125 6.07 1.73 16.54
CA VAL A 125 6.22 0.57 15.69
C VAL A 125 5.63 0.85 14.31
N VAL A 126 6.38 0.44 13.31
CA VAL A 126 6.00 0.48 11.90
C VAL A 126 6.19 -0.90 11.28
N GLY A 127 5.46 -1.18 10.21
CA GLY A 127 5.47 -2.43 9.48
C GLY A 127 5.78 -2.19 8.00
N SER A 128 6.72 -2.96 7.46
CA SER A 128 7.03 -2.93 6.03
C SER A 128 6.03 -3.73 5.19
N GLU A 129 6.11 -3.55 3.87
CA GLU A 129 5.34 -4.33 2.90
C GLU A 129 5.60 -5.84 3.05
N ASN A 130 6.83 -6.27 3.35
CA ASN A 130 7.18 -7.69 3.48
C ASN A 130 6.98 -8.29 4.89
N GLY A 131 6.23 -7.61 5.76
CA GLY A 131 5.87 -8.14 7.08
C GLY A 131 6.92 -7.95 8.18
N LEU A 132 7.95 -7.12 7.95
CA LEU A 132 8.93 -6.76 8.97
C LEU A 132 8.35 -5.68 9.88
N LEU A 133 8.14 -6.02 11.15
CA LEU A 133 7.87 -5.04 12.20
C LEU A 133 9.19 -4.47 12.71
N MET A 134 9.21 -3.15 12.90
CA MET A 134 10.36 -2.41 13.40
C MET A 134 9.91 -1.48 14.51
N ALA A 135 10.53 -1.61 15.68
CA ALA A 135 10.23 -0.81 16.85
C ALA A 135 11.35 0.17 17.17
N TYR A 136 10.96 1.38 17.57
CA TYR A 136 11.86 2.47 17.90
C TYR A 136 11.45 3.11 19.22
N ALA A 137 12.43 3.61 19.97
CA ALA A 137 12.18 4.38 21.16
C ALA A 137 11.48 5.70 20.78
N ALA A 138 10.36 6.01 21.41
CA ALA A 138 9.54 7.17 21.04
C ALA A 138 10.21 8.52 21.37
N ASP A 139 11.16 8.53 22.30
CA ASP A 139 11.86 9.73 22.76
C ASP A 139 12.96 10.18 21.80
N ASN A 140 13.69 9.24 21.21
CA ASN A 140 14.91 9.52 20.44
C ASN A 140 15.02 8.75 19.13
N GLY A 141 14.03 7.93 18.77
CA GLY A 141 14.00 7.14 17.54
C GLY A 141 15.07 6.04 17.49
N LYS A 142 15.68 5.63 18.60
CA LYS A 142 16.67 4.54 18.59
C LYS A 142 15.97 3.22 18.24
N PRO A 143 16.51 2.41 17.32
CA PRO A 143 15.98 1.07 17.05
C PRO A 143 16.01 0.22 18.32
N LEU A 144 14.90 -0.45 18.63
CA LEU A 144 14.76 -1.33 19.79
C LEU A 144 14.83 -2.80 19.37
N TRP A 145 13.98 -3.20 18.44
CA TRP A 145 13.89 -4.57 17.96
C TRP A 145 13.19 -4.63 16.61
N THR A 146 13.35 -5.76 15.93
CA THR A 146 12.61 -6.11 14.72
C THR A 146 11.99 -7.49 14.87
N TYR A 147 10.88 -7.73 14.17
CA TYR A 147 10.20 -9.02 14.17
C TYR A 147 9.61 -9.32 12.79
N GLN A 148 9.91 -10.49 12.24
CA GLN A 148 9.36 -10.92 10.96
C GLN A 148 8.02 -11.64 11.18
N LEU A 149 6.93 -11.05 10.68
CA LEU A 149 5.63 -11.73 10.60
C LEU A 149 5.60 -12.74 9.44
N SER A 150 4.54 -13.55 9.42
CA SER A 150 4.32 -14.57 8.40
C SER A 150 3.97 -14.01 7.01
N SER A 151 3.47 -12.78 6.92
CA SER A 151 2.99 -12.15 5.68
C SER A 151 2.91 -10.62 5.85
N GLU A 152 2.52 -9.92 4.78
CA GLU A 152 2.43 -8.46 4.70
C GLU A 152 1.54 -7.84 5.78
N ILE A 153 1.86 -6.61 6.19
CA ILE A 153 1.10 -5.83 7.18
C ILE A 153 0.40 -4.68 6.47
N MET A 154 -0.92 -4.55 6.65
CA MET A 154 -1.70 -3.47 6.03
C MET A 154 -2.37 -2.53 7.02
N ALA A 155 -2.28 -2.82 8.32
CA ALA A 155 -2.84 -2.01 9.39
C ALA A 155 -1.74 -1.64 10.38
N ALA A 156 -1.76 -0.38 10.85
CA ALA A 156 -0.83 0.07 11.87
C ALA A 156 -0.86 -0.88 13.10
N PRO A 157 0.28 -1.32 13.64
CA PRO A 157 0.31 -2.13 14.87
C PRO A 157 -0.35 -1.42 16.04
N THR A 158 -0.92 -2.18 16.97
CA THR A 158 -1.50 -1.61 18.20
C THR A 158 -0.56 -1.86 19.35
N VAL A 159 -0.19 -0.80 20.07
CA VAL A 159 0.64 -0.89 21.27
C VAL A 159 -0.24 -0.59 22.48
N VAL A 160 -0.39 -1.58 23.37
CA VAL A 160 -1.26 -1.48 24.55
C VAL A 160 -0.77 -2.44 25.63
N ASN A 161 -0.82 -2.03 26.90
CA ASN A 161 -0.51 -2.88 28.05
C ASN A 161 0.84 -3.63 27.94
N GLY A 162 1.85 -3.00 27.33
CA GLY A 162 3.18 -3.59 27.15
C GLY A 162 3.26 -4.62 26.02
N LEU A 163 2.23 -4.75 25.19
CA LEU A 163 2.19 -5.60 24.01
C LEU A 163 2.16 -4.78 22.73
N VAL A 164 2.76 -5.32 21.68
CA VAL A 164 2.57 -4.89 20.29
C VAL A 164 1.82 -5.97 19.57
N VAL A 165 0.61 -5.64 19.11
CA VAL A 165 -0.26 -6.56 18.40
C VAL A 165 -0.34 -6.13 16.94
N ALA A 166 0.01 -7.06 16.06
CA ALA A 166 0.00 -6.86 14.62
C ALA A 166 -0.76 -7.99 13.93
N ARG A 167 -1.41 -7.65 12.82
CA ARG A 167 -2.12 -8.61 11.98
C ARG A 167 -1.47 -8.64 10.60
N ALA A 168 -1.08 -9.84 10.17
CA ALA A 168 -0.66 -10.10 8.81
C ALA A 168 -1.88 -10.43 7.92
N ILE A 169 -1.76 -10.21 6.61
CA ILE A 169 -2.89 -10.42 5.69
C ILE A 169 -3.28 -11.89 5.53
N ASP A 170 -2.39 -12.82 5.86
CA ASP A 170 -2.65 -14.26 5.87
C ASP A 170 -3.59 -14.71 6.99
N GLY A 171 -4.04 -13.79 7.87
CA GLY A 171 -4.94 -14.09 8.98
C GLY A 171 -4.22 -14.42 10.29
N GLN A 172 -2.90 -14.33 10.34
CA GLN A 172 -2.15 -14.45 11.58
C GLN A 172 -2.19 -13.12 12.37
N VAL A 173 -2.62 -13.19 13.64
CA VAL A 173 -2.48 -12.12 14.63
C VAL A 173 -1.37 -12.50 15.58
N THR A 174 -0.40 -11.62 15.75
CA THR A 174 0.78 -11.83 16.58
C THR A 174 0.85 -10.75 17.65
N ALA A 175 1.09 -11.14 18.90
CA ALA A 175 1.43 -10.24 19.98
C ALA A 175 2.86 -10.45 20.46
N LEU A 176 3.58 -9.34 20.59
CA LEU A 176 4.97 -9.27 21.00
C LEU A 176 5.10 -8.44 22.28
N ASP A 177 6.07 -8.75 23.14
CA ASP A 177 6.44 -7.85 24.24
C ASP A 177 7.02 -6.56 23.65
N ALA A 178 6.45 -5.42 24.04
CA ALA A 178 6.79 -4.13 23.46
C ALA A 178 8.23 -3.69 23.71
N ARG A 179 8.90 -4.24 24.73
CA ARG A 179 10.26 -3.85 25.13
C ARG A 179 11.34 -4.53 24.30
N ASN A 180 11.13 -5.80 23.96
CA ASN A 180 12.17 -6.64 23.35
C ASN A 180 11.72 -7.37 22.07
N GLY A 181 10.44 -7.28 21.69
CA GLY A 181 9.91 -7.94 20.51
C GLY A 181 9.73 -9.45 20.65
N SER A 182 9.88 -10.01 21.85
CA SER A 182 9.71 -11.45 22.06
C SER A 182 8.25 -11.84 21.87
N LEU A 183 8.04 -12.98 21.22
CA LEU A 183 6.70 -13.49 20.96
C LEU A 183 5.97 -13.84 22.27
N VAL A 184 4.78 -13.28 22.46
CA VAL A 184 3.90 -13.62 23.60
C VAL A 184 2.85 -14.63 23.17
N TRP A 185 2.14 -14.36 22.07
CA TRP A 185 1.17 -15.30 21.51
C TRP A 185 0.96 -15.07 20.00
N LYS A 186 0.46 -16.11 19.33
CA LYS A 186 -0.05 -16.05 17.96
C LYS A 186 -1.41 -16.71 17.89
N GLN A 187 -2.30 -16.12 17.10
CA GLN A 187 -3.62 -16.67 16.83
C GLN A 187 -3.90 -16.56 15.33
N TYR A 188 -4.35 -17.65 14.73
CA TYR A 188 -4.92 -17.63 13.39
C TYR A 188 -6.41 -17.31 13.49
N ILE A 189 -6.86 -16.26 12.79
CA ILE A 189 -8.27 -15.83 12.80
C ILE A 189 -9.00 -16.13 11.48
N GLY A 190 -8.34 -16.82 10.54
CA GLY A 190 -8.89 -17.12 9.23
C GLY A 190 -8.82 -15.96 8.25
N VAL A 191 -8.79 -16.31 6.97
CA VAL A 191 -9.02 -15.40 5.84
C VAL A 191 -10.08 -16.02 4.95
N ALA A 192 -11.03 -15.22 4.50
CA ALA A 192 -11.99 -15.68 3.49
C ALA A 192 -11.33 -15.65 2.11
N ASP A 193 -11.60 -16.66 1.28
CA ASP A 193 -11.01 -16.84 -0.05
C ASP A 193 -11.27 -15.65 -1.00
N LEU A 194 -12.33 -14.87 -0.73
CA LEU A 194 -12.74 -13.67 -1.46
C LEU A 194 -12.85 -12.46 -0.51
N SER A 195 -11.76 -12.15 0.20
CA SER A 195 -11.72 -10.98 1.08
C SER A 195 -11.04 -9.77 0.40
N ILE A 196 -11.62 -8.59 0.64
CA ILE A 196 -10.93 -7.32 0.34
C ILE A 196 -9.86 -7.11 1.42
N ARG A 197 -8.66 -6.67 1.01
CA ARG A 197 -7.56 -6.37 1.94
C ARG A 197 -7.97 -5.24 2.90
N GLY A 198 -8.31 -5.61 4.14
CA GLY A 198 -8.69 -4.66 5.17
C GLY A 198 -7.47 -4.04 5.86
N ASN A 199 -7.55 -2.74 6.15
CA ASN A 199 -6.53 -1.96 6.86
C ASN A 199 -6.96 -1.55 8.29
N ALA A 200 -7.97 -2.22 8.83
CA ALA A 200 -8.48 -1.94 10.18
C ALA A 200 -7.45 -2.34 11.24
N ARG A 201 -7.10 -1.38 12.10
CA ARG A 201 -6.24 -1.60 13.27
C ARG A 201 -7.01 -2.39 14.34
N ALA A 202 -6.31 -3.28 15.05
CA ALA A 202 -6.87 -3.97 16.21
C ALA A 202 -7.30 -2.94 17.28
N LEU A 203 -8.50 -3.13 17.83
CA LEU A 203 -9.01 -2.33 18.93
C LEU A 203 -8.99 -3.18 20.19
N PHE A 204 -8.54 -2.59 21.29
CA PHE A 204 -8.60 -3.19 22.61
C PHE A 204 -9.59 -2.38 23.43
N PHE A 205 -10.45 -3.10 24.12
CA PHE A 205 -11.38 -2.55 25.09
C PHE A 205 -11.00 -3.18 26.44
N ASP A 206 -10.90 -2.34 27.45
CA ASP A 206 -10.63 -2.75 28.83
C ASP A 206 -11.93 -3.16 29.54
#